data_AF-A0A0D2MQU9-F1
#
_entry.id   AF-A0A0D2MQU9-F1
#
_cell.length_a   1.000
_cell.length_b   1.000
_cell.length_c   1.000
_cell.angle_alpha   90.00
_cell.angle_beta   90.00
_cell.angle_gamma   90.00
#
_symmetry.space_group_name_H-M   'P 1'
#
loop_
_entity.id
_entity.type
_entity.pdbx_description
1 polymer ?
#
loop_
_entity_poly.entity_id
_entity_poly.type
_entity_poly.pdbx_seq_one_letter_code
_entity_poly.pdbx_strand_id
1 'polypeptide(L)'
;MQPTEIATNVTNHLQGDDTENKDNVEQEENNRHSAASKGLDQVNVSPEKVVEQQVGFRVGLVYVYDPLTEFFSQLEGSNNNFIAISTIIPVEGVQMTTGPGRKENTTTLEEFHEQDDTNDQAVRVIPDLQFASQAVTTVIRPLVAACIDMFDMDVRHKNLRLFVTAPPDRLSVDSFSLRMGTWGNRVLHNIGTSYMWATPTPDIQTGTFLWKRGMTREETFVTWNFLFLSEPQFFVGIRSINISDNWRVNMRIPQMDSHRQGFTFMVDDHGSVVLEEVTLQWVATTSNRFRTGTFAVPNTVTLQRPAVIPITFASIDNSHPQVMLGITVIDLQSSVNARVKVSAENITNNTFNIRVETWNKSAIWGLEGRYLLYA
;
A
#
# COMPACT_ATOMS: atom_id res chain seq x y z
N MET A 1 42.88 -7.46 -35.91
CA MET A 1 43.58 -7.11 -34.66
C MET A 1 42.90 -7.86 -33.54
N GLN A 2 43.52 -8.96 -33.10
CA GLN A 2 43.12 -9.68 -31.90
C GLN A 2 44.12 -9.35 -30.79
N PRO A 3 43.70 -9.21 -29.52
CA PRO A 3 44.64 -9.17 -28.42
C PRO A 3 44.83 -10.56 -27.81
N THR A 4 46.11 -10.85 -27.64
CA THR A 4 46.78 -12.01 -27.11
C THR A 4 46.57 -12.16 -25.60
N GLU A 5 46.33 -13.40 -25.15
CA GLU A 5 46.41 -13.82 -23.74
C GLU A 5 47.86 -13.75 -23.23
N ILE A 6 48.06 -13.22 -22.03
CA ILE A 6 49.28 -13.45 -21.25
C ILE A 6 48.85 -13.82 -19.82
N ALA A 7 49.11 -15.08 -19.48
CA ALA A 7 49.17 -15.58 -18.11
C ALA A 7 50.60 -15.44 -17.58
N THR A 8 50.76 -15.04 -16.31
CA THR A 8 51.93 -15.43 -15.50
C THR A 8 51.57 -15.44 -14.02
N ASN A 9 51.80 -16.62 -13.42
CA ASN A 9 51.85 -16.89 -11.99
C ASN A 9 53.03 -16.16 -11.33
N VAL A 10 52.84 -15.68 -10.09
CA VAL A 10 53.91 -15.62 -9.09
C VAL A 10 53.33 -16.03 -7.73
N THR A 11 53.72 -17.23 -7.31
CA THR A 11 53.54 -17.79 -5.97
C THR A 11 54.62 -17.20 -5.07
N ASN A 12 54.26 -16.58 -3.95
CA ASN A 12 55.22 -16.27 -2.89
C ASN A 12 54.92 -17.07 -1.63
N HIS A 13 55.92 -17.87 -1.28
CA HIS A 13 56.06 -18.75 -0.16
C HIS A 13 56.63 -17.91 0.99
N LEU A 14 55.90 -17.75 2.09
CA LEU A 14 56.49 -17.36 3.37
C LEU A 14 56.00 -18.32 4.44
N GLN A 15 56.96 -19.13 4.83
CA GLN A 15 56.96 -20.12 5.89
C GLN A 15 57.38 -19.38 7.16
N GLY A 16 56.54 -19.43 8.19
CA GLY A 16 56.83 -18.91 9.52
C GLY A 16 56.17 -19.85 10.53
N ASP A 17 57.00 -20.70 11.11
CA ASP A 17 56.71 -21.43 12.34
C ASP A 17 56.27 -20.46 13.43
N ASP A 18 55.22 -20.82 14.17
CA ASP A 18 55.21 -20.67 15.62
C ASP A 18 54.24 -21.71 16.21
N THR A 19 54.85 -22.60 16.98
CA THR A 19 54.28 -23.64 17.82
C THR A 19 53.63 -23.07 19.08
N GLU A 20 52.83 -23.92 19.75
CA GLU A 20 52.28 -23.77 21.11
C GLU A 20 51.04 -22.87 21.26
N ASN A 21 49.86 -23.48 21.42
CA ASN A 21 49.34 -23.79 22.76
C ASN A 21 47.98 -24.51 22.60
N LYS A 22 47.97 -25.83 22.83
CA LYS A 22 46.75 -26.60 23.09
C LYS A 22 46.67 -26.75 24.60
N ASP A 23 45.54 -26.32 25.17
CA ASP A 23 44.83 -26.94 26.30
C ASP A 23 44.07 -25.85 27.09
N ASN A 24 42.84 -26.19 27.47
CA ASN A 24 41.87 -25.45 28.29
C ASN A 24 41.02 -24.40 27.56
N VAL A 25 39.77 -24.75 27.22
CA VAL A 25 38.54 -24.36 27.93
C VAL A 25 37.35 -25.02 27.19
N GLU A 26 37.13 -26.31 27.45
CA GLU A 26 35.85 -27.00 27.24
C GLU A 26 35.32 -27.34 28.64
N GLN A 27 34.69 -26.39 29.32
CA GLN A 27 33.89 -26.66 30.54
C GLN A 27 33.12 -25.42 31.00
N GLU A 28 32.20 -24.88 30.19
CA GLU A 28 31.24 -23.87 30.71
C GLU A 28 29.88 -23.77 29.99
N GLU A 29 29.39 -24.85 29.36
CA GLU A 29 28.05 -24.84 28.71
C GLU A 29 27.00 -25.79 29.31
N ASN A 30 27.27 -26.46 30.44
CA ASN A 30 26.34 -27.46 31.00
C ASN A 30 25.51 -27.03 32.23
N ASN A 31 25.32 -25.72 32.49
CA ASN A 31 24.63 -25.28 33.73
C ASN A 31 23.51 -24.22 33.55
N ARG A 32 22.76 -24.25 32.44
CA ARG A 32 21.60 -23.33 32.26
C ARG A 32 20.27 -23.98 31.87
N HIS A 33 20.00 -25.22 32.26
CA HIS A 33 18.67 -25.83 32.12
C HIS A 33 18.22 -26.48 33.44
N SER A 34 17.69 -25.68 34.37
CA SER A 34 16.78 -26.15 35.44
C SER A 34 16.32 -24.98 36.31
N ALA A 35 15.22 -24.32 35.93
CA ALA A 35 14.28 -23.58 36.77
C ALA A 35 13.32 -22.82 35.85
N ALA A 36 12.01 -22.74 36.03
CA ALA A 36 11.07 -23.44 36.88
C ALA A 36 9.71 -23.19 36.20
N SER A 37 8.96 -24.25 35.90
CA SER A 37 7.55 -24.16 35.57
C SER A 37 6.76 -23.93 36.86
N LYS A 38 5.86 -22.93 36.85
CA LYS A 38 4.68 -22.85 37.75
C LYS A 38 3.81 -21.65 37.37
N GLY A 39 2.52 -21.91 37.16
CA GLY A 39 1.44 -20.92 37.24
C GLY A 39 0.90 -20.39 35.92
N LEU A 40 0.02 -21.15 35.26
CA LEU A 40 -0.88 -20.64 34.21
C LEU A 40 -2.27 -20.53 34.84
N ASP A 41 -2.63 -19.30 35.25
CA ASP A 41 -4.01 -18.94 35.55
C ASP A 41 -4.75 -18.66 34.23
N GLN A 42 -5.92 -19.27 34.10
CA GLN A 42 -6.82 -19.07 32.96
C GLN A 42 -7.41 -17.65 33.01
N VAL A 43 -7.10 -16.84 32.01
CA VAL A 43 -7.77 -15.56 31.76
C VAL A 43 -8.78 -15.77 30.63
N ASN A 44 -10.06 -15.60 30.95
CA ASN A 44 -11.16 -15.56 30.00
C ASN A 44 -10.94 -14.42 28.99
N VAL A 45 -10.90 -14.77 27.70
CA VAL A 45 -10.80 -13.82 26.59
C VAL A 45 -12.21 -13.52 26.08
N SER A 46 -12.56 -12.22 26.07
CA SER A 46 -13.80 -11.64 25.57
C SER A 46 -13.77 -11.55 24.03
N PRO A 47 -14.90 -11.63 23.29
CA PRO A 47 -14.87 -11.73 21.84
C PRO A 47 -14.53 -10.41 21.13
N GLU A 48 -13.85 -10.61 19.99
CA GLU A 48 -13.49 -9.73 18.87
C GLU A 48 -13.91 -8.26 18.91
N LYS A 49 -12.89 -7.38 18.84
CA LYS A 49 -13.03 -5.99 18.41
C LYS A 49 -12.74 -5.87 16.92
N VAL A 50 -13.75 -5.46 16.15
CA VAL A 50 -13.59 -4.95 14.79
C VAL A 50 -12.82 -3.64 14.83
N VAL A 51 -11.75 -3.53 14.03
CA VAL A 51 -10.94 -2.31 13.92
C VAL A 51 -11.63 -1.33 12.96
N GLU A 52 -11.94 -0.14 13.46
CA GLU A 52 -12.60 0.93 12.72
C GLU A 52 -11.62 1.58 11.72
N GLN A 53 -11.94 1.47 10.43
CA GLN A 53 -11.22 2.12 9.33
C GLN A 53 -11.75 3.56 9.19
N GLN A 54 -10.97 4.57 9.62
CA GLN A 54 -11.34 5.96 9.36
C GLN A 54 -11.03 6.34 7.91
N VAL A 55 -12.06 6.34 7.06
CA VAL A 55 -12.04 7.03 5.77
C VAL A 55 -13.11 8.11 5.80
N GLY A 56 -12.68 9.37 5.92
CA GLY A 56 -13.59 10.51 5.92
C GLY A 56 -14.03 10.87 4.51
N PHE A 57 -15.28 10.57 4.16
CA PHE A 57 -15.99 11.17 3.03
C PHE A 57 -17.26 11.87 3.53
N ARG A 58 -17.54 13.08 3.03
CA ARG A 58 -18.87 13.68 3.14
C ARG A 58 -19.69 13.18 1.95
N VAL A 59 -20.64 12.29 2.19
CA VAL A 59 -21.60 11.82 1.19
C VAL A 59 -22.85 12.71 1.27
N GLY A 60 -23.20 13.37 0.17
CA GLY A 60 -24.56 13.86 -0.03
C GLY A 60 -25.42 12.70 -0.50
N LEU A 61 -26.40 12.28 0.29
CA LEU A 61 -27.37 11.24 -0.07
C LEU A 61 -28.43 11.84 -1.01
N VAL A 62 -28.62 11.22 -2.18
CA VAL A 62 -29.84 11.37 -2.99
C VAL A 62 -30.56 10.03 -2.93
N TYR A 63 -31.77 10.03 -2.38
CA TYR A 63 -32.61 8.83 -2.30
C TYR A 63 -33.35 8.66 -3.63
N VAL A 64 -33.20 7.50 -4.27
CA VAL A 64 -34.10 7.04 -5.33
C VAL A 64 -34.84 5.82 -4.77
N TYR A 65 -36.16 5.92 -4.68
CA TYR A 65 -37.03 4.86 -4.18
C TYR A 65 -37.32 3.88 -5.33
N ASP A 66 -36.89 2.61 -5.19
CA ASP A 66 -37.25 1.52 -6.10
C ASP A 66 -38.10 0.47 -5.34
N PRO A 67 -39.38 0.31 -5.68
CA PRO A 67 -40.30 -0.58 -4.97
C PRO A 67 -40.10 -2.09 -5.24
N LEU A 68 -39.07 -2.53 -5.99
CA LEU A 68 -38.93 -3.95 -6.36
C LEU A 68 -38.06 -4.82 -5.43
N THR A 69 -37.58 -4.30 -4.28
CA THR A 69 -36.64 -5.04 -3.40
C THR A 69 -37.30 -5.83 -2.26
N GLU A 70 -38.62 -6.02 -2.27
CA GLU A 70 -39.32 -6.68 -1.15
C GLU A 70 -39.43 -8.21 -1.26
N PHE A 71 -38.79 -8.85 -2.26
CA PHE A 71 -38.99 -10.29 -2.51
C PHE A 71 -37.96 -11.26 -1.89
N PHE A 72 -36.97 -10.79 -1.12
CA PHE A 72 -35.93 -11.67 -0.55
C PHE A 72 -35.62 -11.50 0.94
N SER A 73 -36.55 -10.99 1.76
CA SER A 73 -36.33 -10.85 3.22
C SER A 73 -36.92 -11.95 4.10
N GLN A 74 -37.20 -13.15 3.56
CA GLN A 74 -37.58 -14.30 4.38
C GLN A 74 -36.61 -15.47 4.14
N LEU A 75 -35.44 -15.41 4.79
CA LEU A 75 -34.72 -16.56 5.34
C LEU A 75 -33.52 -16.05 6.17
N GLU A 76 -33.69 -16.17 7.48
CA GLU A 76 -32.69 -16.17 8.56
C GLU A 76 -31.90 -14.89 8.90
N GLY A 77 -31.85 -14.64 10.22
CA GLY A 77 -31.44 -13.39 10.83
C GLY A 77 -30.00 -13.00 10.54
N SER A 78 -29.82 -11.79 10.01
CA SER A 78 -28.56 -11.09 10.00
C SER A 78 -28.78 -9.61 10.34
N ASN A 79 -27.84 -9.06 11.11
CA ASN A 79 -27.78 -7.65 11.45
C ASN A 79 -27.63 -6.82 10.16
N ASN A 80 -28.47 -5.79 10.04
CA ASN A 80 -28.54 -4.89 8.90
C ASN A 80 -27.18 -4.25 8.57
N ASN A 81 -26.51 -4.78 7.53
CA ASN A 81 -25.47 -4.06 6.82
C ASN A 81 -26.13 -3.36 5.62
N PHE A 82 -26.20 -2.03 5.67
CA PHE A 82 -26.56 -1.24 4.50
C PHE A 82 -25.35 -1.17 3.56
N ILE A 83 -25.49 -1.69 2.35
CA ILE A 83 -24.51 -1.47 1.27
C ILE A 83 -24.81 -0.11 0.66
N ALA A 84 -23.93 0.87 0.88
CA ALA A 84 -23.95 2.11 0.11
C ALA A 84 -23.36 1.83 -1.28
N ILE A 85 -24.21 1.61 -2.28
CA ILE A 85 -23.79 1.55 -3.69
C ILE A 85 -23.78 2.99 -4.22
N SER A 86 -22.62 3.63 -4.25
CA SER A 86 -22.44 4.86 -5.04
C SER A 86 -22.11 4.47 -6.48
N THR A 87 -23.12 4.20 -7.29
CA THR A 87 -22.92 4.11 -8.74
C THR A 87 -22.96 5.52 -9.32
N ILE A 88 -21.81 6.01 -9.81
CA ILE A 88 -21.80 7.12 -10.77
C ILE A 88 -22.20 6.50 -12.11
N ILE A 89 -23.48 6.60 -12.47
CA ILE A 89 -23.94 6.26 -13.83
C ILE A 89 -23.65 7.49 -14.70
N PRO A 90 -22.75 7.43 -15.69
CA PRO A 90 -22.71 8.47 -16.71
C PRO A 90 -24.01 8.38 -17.51
N VAL A 91 -24.88 9.38 -17.36
CA VAL A 91 -26.05 9.54 -18.24
C VAL A 91 -25.54 10.08 -19.56
N GLU A 92 -25.05 9.20 -20.44
CA GLU A 92 -24.87 9.53 -21.84
C GLU A 92 -26.20 9.36 -22.58
N GLY A 93 -26.70 10.46 -23.15
CA GLY A 93 -27.71 10.41 -24.21
C GLY A 93 -29.13 10.81 -23.81
N VAL A 94 -29.35 12.08 -23.46
CA VAL A 94 -30.63 12.74 -23.78
C VAL A 94 -30.35 13.83 -24.80
N GLN A 95 -30.48 13.49 -26.09
CA GLN A 95 -30.57 14.50 -27.14
C GLN A 95 -31.95 15.16 -27.07
N MET A 96 -32.01 16.42 -26.65
CA MET A 96 -33.19 17.24 -26.88
C MET A 96 -33.21 17.67 -28.34
N THR A 97 -34.09 17.06 -29.14
CA THR A 97 -34.41 17.53 -30.48
C THR A 97 -35.41 18.68 -30.39
N THR A 98 -34.97 19.90 -30.65
CA THR A 98 -35.88 21.03 -30.89
C THR A 98 -36.40 20.94 -32.33
N GLY A 99 -37.60 20.40 -32.51
CA GLY A 99 -38.34 20.46 -33.78
C GLY A 99 -39.17 21.75 -33.89
N PRO A 100 -39.31 22.35 -35.10
CA PRO A 100 -40.03 23.61 -35.27
C PRO A 100 -41.55 23.39 -35.37
N GLY A 101 -42.29 24.41 -34.95
CA GLY A 101 -43.71 24.36 -34.65
C GLY A 101 -44.66 23.98 -35.80
N ARG A 102 -45.81 23.45 -35.41
CA ARG A 102 -47.03 23.40 -36.22
C ARG A 102 -48.27 23.47 -35.34
N LYS A 103 -49.27 24.19 -35.85
CA LYS A 103 -50.50 24.66 -35.21
C LYS A 103 -51.52 23.55 -34.90
N GLU A 104 -52.31 23.83 -33.85
CA GLU A 104 -53.72 23.52 -33.60
C GLU A 104 -54.35 22.25 -34.20
N ASN A 105 -54.87 21.39 -33.33
CA ASN A 105 -56.27 20.95 -33.41
C ASN A 105 -56.76 20.41 -32.06
N THR A 106 -57.89 20.96 -31.65
CA THR A 106 -58.81 20.50 -30.60
C THR A 106 -59.34 19.10 -30.90
N THR A 107 -59.26 18.20 -29.91
CA THR A 107 -60.12 17.02 -29.83
C THR A 107 -60.63 16.90 -28.40
N THR A 108 -61.96 16.93 -28.27
CA THR A 108 -62.74 16.65 -27.07
C THR A 108 -62.54 15.21 -26.63
N LEU A 109 -62.23 14.99 -25.35
CA LEU A 109 -62.25 13.69 -24.70
C LEU A 109 -63.50 13.61 -23.83
N GLU A 110 -64.34 12.64 -24.20
CA GLU A 110 -65.60 12.27 -23.54
C GLU A 110 -65.37 11.72 -22.13
N GLU A 111 -66.41 11.88 -21.34
CA GLU A 111 -66.60 11.47 -19.95
C GLU A 111 -66.34 9.97 -19.74
N PHE A 112 -65.54 9.64 -18.74
CA PHE A 112 -65.69 8.41 -17.98
C PHE A 112 -65.88 8.78 -16.51
N HIS A 113 -67.14 8.61 -16.08
CA HIS A 113 -67.51 8.50 -14.68
C HIS A 113 -67.21 7.06 -14.25
N GLU A 114 -66.26 6.87 -13.33
CA GLU A 114 -66.34 5.77 -12.39
C GLU A 114 -65.88 6.24 -11.03
N GLN A 115 -66.78 6.03 -10.09
CA GLN A 115 -66.78 6.49 -8.72
C GLN A 115 -66.21 5.36 -7.87
N ASP A 116 -65.05 5.59 -7.25
CA ASP A 116 -64.57 4.72 -6.17
C ASP A 116 -64.05 5.60 -5.03
N ASP A 117 -64.86 5.66 -3.98
CA ASP A 117 -64.51 6.21 -2.68
C ASP A 117 -63.55 5.22 -2.00
N THR A 118 -62.28 5.61 -1.77
CA THR A 118 -61.54 5.44 -0.50
C THR A 118 -60.06 5.84 -0.61
N ASN A 119 -59.61 6.61 0.39
CA ASN A 119 -58.25 7.10 0.63
C ASN A 119 -57.72 8.22 -0.29
N ASP A 120 -58.31 9.39 -0.09
CA ASP A 120 -57.82 10.69 -0.54
C ASP A 120 -56.53 11.09 0.21
N GLN A 121 -55.40 10.49 -0.18
CA GLN A 121 -54.07 11.05 0.08
C GLN A 121 -53.84 12.15 -0.96
N ALA A 122 -54.21 13.39 -0.61
CA ALA A 122 -54.01 14.55 -1.47
C ALA A 122 -52.54 14.66 -1.91
N VAL A 123 -52.26 14.25 -3.16
CA VAL A 123 -50.98 14.49 -3.83
C VAL A 123 -50.88 15.99 -4.08
N ARG A 124 -50.31 16.70 -3.11
CA ARG A 124 -50.03 18.12 -3.22
C ARG A 124 -48.86 18.30 -4.18
N VAL A 125 -49.15 18.45 -5.46
CA VAL A 125 -48.17 18.90 -6.46
C VAL A 125 -47.71 20.28 -5.99
N ILE A 126 -46.46 20.39 -5.54
CA ILE A 126 -45.83 21.67 -5.23
C ILE A 126 -45.32 22.21 -6.57
N PRO A 127 -45.98 23.20 -7.20
CA PRO A 127 -45.39 23.89 -8.33
C PRO A 127 -44.27 24.75 -7.75
N ASP A 128 -43.12 24.78 -8.43
CA ASP A 128 -41.97 25.64 -8.10
C ASP A 128 -41.02 25.18 -6.98
N LEU A 129 -40.69 23.88 -6.94
CA LEU A 129 -39.33 23.52 -6.48
C LEU A 129 -38.33 23.92 -7.58
N GLN A 130 -37.94 25.20 -7.58
CA GLN A 130 -36.75 25.65 -8.29
C GLN A 130 -35.53 25.03 -7.58
N PHE A 131 -35.12 23.85 -8.04
CA PHE A 131 -33.80 23.34 -7.69
C PHE A 131 -32.78 24.29 -8.28
N ALA A 132 -32.30 25.24 -7.46
CA ALA A 132 -31.13 26.02 -7.80
C ALA A 132 -30.02 25.01 -8.08
N SER A 133 -29.66 24.86 -9.36
CA SER A 133 -28.54 24.04 -9.80
C SER A 133 -27.25 24.73 -9.38
N GLN A 134 -26.94 24.71 -8.09
CA GLN A 134 -25.59 25.00 -7.64
C GLN A 134 -24.72 23.88 -8.19
N ALA A 135 -23.92 24.20 -9.21
CA ALA A 135 -22.90 23.32 -9.71
C ALA A 135 -21.94 23.00 -8.56
N VAL A 136 -22.13 21.84 -7.93
CA VAL A 136 -21.19 21.30 -6.96
C VAL A 136 -19.94 20.91 -7.75
N THR A 137 -18.96 21.80 -7.76
CA THR A 137 -17.63 21.49 -8.31
C THR A 137 -16.93 20.55 -7.34
N THR A 138 -17.08 19.26 -7.57
CA THR A 138 -16.33 18.24 -6.84
C THR A 138 -14.85 18.41 -7.17
N VAL A 139 -14.08 18.93 -6.22
CA VAL A 139 -12.62 19.03 -6.35
C VAL A 139 -12.06 17.60 -6.33
N ILE A 140 -11.64 17.11 -7.50
CA ILE A 140 -10.98 15.82 -7.63
C ILE A 140 -9.56 15.98 -7.08
N ARG A 141 -9.29 15.37 -5.92
CA ARG A 141 -7.96 15.38 -5.31
C ARG A 141 -7.07 14.31 -5.96
N PRO A 142 -5.79 14.58 -6.21
CA PRO A 142 -4.91 13.56 -6.77
C PRO A 142 -4.74 12.37 -5.82
N LEU A 143 -4.48 11.20 -6.40
CA LEU A 143 -3.96 10.05 -5.66
C LEU A 143 -2.46 10.24 -5.48
N VAL A 144 -2.00 10.22 -4.23
CA VAL A 144 -0.59 10.29 -3.88
C VAL A 144 -0.23 9.08 -3.03
N ALA A 145 0.75 8.31 -3.49
CA ALA A 145 1.36 7.21 -2.74
C ALA A 145 2.83 7.54 -2.50
N ALA A 146 3.36 7.26 -1.31
CA ALA A 146 4.76 7.51 -0.98
C ALA A 146 5.31 6.43 -0.05
N CYS A 147 6.53 6.00 -0.34
CA CYS A 147 7.27 4.98 0.42
C CYS A 147 8.67 5.48 0.75
N ILE A 148 9.26 4.93 1.81
CA ILE A 148 10.67 5.12 2.14
C ILE A 148 11.50 4.28 1.14
N ASP A 149 12.44 4.93 0.46
CA ASP A 149 13.42 4.28 -0.41
C ASP A 149 14.87 4.52 0.05
N MET A 150 15.07 5.45 0.99
CA MET A 150 16.38 5.79 1.54
C MET A 150 16.29 6.26 2.99
N PHE A 151 17.27 5.89 3.80
CA PHE A 151 17.49 6.49 5.12
C PHE A 151 18.95 6.35 5.59
N ASP A 152 19.39 7.31 6.41
CA ASP A 152 20.62 7.28 7.21
C ASP A 152 20.27 7.61 8.66
N MET A 153 20.21 6.59 9.50
CA MET A 153 19.75 6.69 10.89
C MET A 153 20.88 6.32 11.85
N ASP A 154 21.10 7.16 12.85
CA ASP A 154 22.11 6.94 13.89
C ASP A 154 21.76 5.76 14.80
N VAL A 155 22.76 4.94 15.13
CA VAL A 155 22.60 3.72 15.94
C VAL A 155 22.46 3.97 17.45
N ARG A 156 22.82 5.15 17.96
CA ARG A 156 22.92 5.43 19.40
C ARG A 156 21.72 5.01 20.23
N HIS A 157 20.53 5.01 19.64
CA HIS A 157 19.30 4.67 20.32
C HIS A 157 18.68 3.32 19.94
N LYS A 158 19.38 2.53 19.11
CA LYS A 158 18.98 1.20 18.61
C LYS A 158 17.57 1.08 18.04
N ASN A 159 16.90 2.18 17.72
CA ASN A 159 15.55 2.15 17.18
C ASN A 159 15.53 2.87 15.84
N LEU A 160 14.90 2.23 14.85
CA LEU A 160 14.62 2.77 13.54
C LEU A 160 13.21 3.36 13.56
N ARG A 161 13.11 4.69 13.41
CA ARG A 161 11.85 5.44 13.43
C ARG A 161 11.80 6.38 12.26
N LEU A 162 11.00 6.04 11.26
CA LEU A 162 10.94 6.78 10.02
C LEU A 162 9.48 6.90 9.59
N PHE A 163 9.13 8.01 8.97
CA PHE A 163 7.84 8.17 8.33
C PHE A 163 7.97 9.00 7.06
N VAL A 164 7.07 8.72 6.13
CA VAL A 164 6.71 9.58 5.01
C VAL A 164 5.19 9.72 5.01
N THR A 165 4.67 10.92 4.78
CA THR A 165 3.23 11.15 4.69
C THR A 165 2.91 12.27 3.73
N ALA A 166 1.82 12.14 2.98
CA ALA A 166 1.23 13.20 2.17
C ALA A 166 0.02 13.78 2.94
N PRO A 167 0.16 14.92 3.63
CA PRO A 167 -0.93 15.46 4.44
C PRO A 167 -2.12 15.87 3.56
N PRO A 168 -3.36 15.51 3.91
CA PRO A 168 -4.54 15.85 3.09
C PRO A 168 -4.77 17.35 2.87
N ASP A 169 -4.29 18.20 3.78
CA ASP A 169 -4.33 19.67 3.67
C ASP A 169 -3.30 20.24 2.69
N ARG A 170 -2.41 19.39 2.17
CA ARG A 170 -1.33 19.74 1.25
C ARG A 170 -1.45 18.99 -0.08
N LEU A 171 -2.67 18.64 -0.46
CA LEU A 171 -3.00 18.06 -1.77
C LEU A 171 -3.87 19.06 -2.54
N SER A 172 -3.40 19.49 -3.70
CA SER A 172 -4.18 20.23 -4.70
C SER A 172 -4.17 19.48 -6.02
N VAL A 173 -4.98 19.93 -6.98
CA VAL A 173 -5.04 19.32 -8.33
C VAL A 173 -3.67 19.31 -9.02
N ASP A 174 -2.82 20.31 -8.75
CA ASP A 174 -1.57 20.55 -9.46
C ASP A 174 -0.32 20.45 -8.58
N SER A 175 -0.48 20.15 -7.29
CA SER A 175 0.65 20.08 -6.37
C SER A 175 0.35 19.21 -5.16
N PHE A 176 1.40 18.65 -4.58
CA PHE A 176 1.33 18.03 -3.28
C PHE A 176 2.58 18.33 -2.46
N SER A 177 2.54 18.07 -1.14
CA SER A 177 3.73 18.08 -0.29
C SER A 177 3.85 16.77 0.47
N LEU A 178 5.07 16.26 0.57
CA LEU A 178 5.42 15.14 1.45
C LEU A 178 6.08 15.67 2.72
N ARG A 179 5.71 15.09 3.86
CA ARG A 179 6.45 15.21 5.10
C ARG A 179 7.18 13.92 5.35
N MET A 180 8.46 14.02 5.64
CA MET A 180 9.31 12.88 5.94
C MET A 180 10.20 13.21 7.13
N GLY A 181 10.54 12.21 7.94
CA GLY A 181 11.41 12.44 9.08
C GLY A 181 11.45 11.29 10.07
N THR A 182 11.85 11.65 11.29
CA THR A 182 11.90 10.77 12.47
C THR A 182 11.18 11.45 13.64
N TRP A 183 11.03 10.77 14.76
CA TRP A 183 10.45 11.31 15.99
C TRP A 183 11.12 10.77 17.24
N GLY A 184 10.90 11.47 18.35
CA GLY A 184 11.58 11.20 19.62
C GLY A 184 13.03 11.67 19.61
N ASN A 185 13.86 11.09 20.48
CA ASN A 185 15.29 11.37 20.59
C ASN A 185 16.08 10.60 19.53
N ARG A 186 15.86 10.89 18.24
CA ARG A 186 16.55 10.20 17.14
C ARG A 186 17.34 11.17 16.29
N VAL A 187 18.46 10.70 15.75
CA VAL A 187 19.29 11.46 14.81
C VAL A 187 19.15 10.83 13.44
N LEU A 188 18.43 11.54 12.57
CA LEU A 188 18.24 11.22 11.18
C LEU A 188 19.20 12.10 10.38
N HIS A 189 20.17 11.50 9.70
CA HIS A 189 21.10 12.24 8.85
C HIS A 189 20.50 12.49 7.47
N ASN A 190 19.74 11.54 6.95
CA ASN A 190 19.09 11.66 5.65
C ASN A 190 17.88 10.73 5.53
N ILE A 191 16.91 11.09 4.70
CA ILE A 191 15.75 10.30 4.33
C ILE A 191 15.38 10.62 2.89
N GLY A 192 15.01 9.59 2.13
CA GLY A 192 14.46 9.73 0.80
C GLY A 192 13.09 9.07 0.71
N THR A 193 12.37 9.44 -0.34
CA THR A 193 11.10 8.83 -0.65
C THR A 193 10.94 8.67 -2.16
N SER A 194 10.33 7.55 -2.52
CA SER A 194 9.77 7.34 -3.83
C SER A 194 8.25 7.54 -3.76
N TYR A 195 7.67 8.14 -4.79
CA TYR A 195 6.25 8.46 -4.80
C TYR A 195 5.61 8.22 -6.16
N MET A 196 4.29 8.13 -6.14
CA MET A 196 3.43 8.16 -7.31
C MET A 196 2.40 9.28 -7.12
N TRP A 197 2.11 9.98 -8.21
CA TRP A 197 0.98 10.91 -8.31
C TRP A 197 0.16 10.55 -9.54
N ALA A 198 -1.13 10.30 -9.36
CA ALA A 198 -2.08 10.05 -10.45
C ALA A 198 -3.39 10.81 -10.25
N THR A 199 -4.09 11.08 -11.36
CA THR A 199 -5.50 11.47 -11.31
C THR A 199 -6.34 10.28 -10.86
N PRO A 200 -7.31 10.44 -9.94
CA PRO A 200 -8.20 9.34 -9.57
C PRO A 200 -9.01 8.88 -10.77
N THR A 201 -8.97 7.58 -11.01
CA THR A 201 -9.78 6.88 -12.02
C THR A 201 -10.32 5.60 -11.40
N PRO A 202 -11.42 5.03 -11.92
CA PRO A 202 -12.00 3.79 -11.37
C PRO A 202 -11.08 2.57 -11.47
N ASP A 203 -10.01 2.63 -12.25
CA ASP A 203 -9.05 1.54 -12.43
C ASP A 203 -7.86 1.62 -11.47
N ILE A 204 -7.78 2.61 -10.57
CA ILE A 204 -6.69 2.74 -9.59
C ILE A 204 -7.23 3.08 -8.20
N GLN A 205 -6.65 2.42 -7.20
CA GLN A 205 -6.90 2.67 -5.78
C GLN A 205 -5.58 2.76 -5.04
N THR A 206 -5.56 3.54 -3.97
CA THR A 206 -4.43 3.61 -3.06
C THR A 206 -4.92 3.80 -1.64
N GLY A 207 -4.12 3.34 -0.69
CA GLY A 207 -4.42 3.50 0.72
C GLY A 207 -3.24 3.13 1.59
N THR A 208 -3.47 3.17 2.89
CA THR A 208 -2.48 2.77 3.88
C THR A 208 -3.03 1.70 4.79
N PHE A 209 -2.15 0.82 5.24
CA PHE A 209 -2.45 -0.14 6.28
C PHE A 209 -1.51 0.09 7.47
N LEU A 210 -2.05 0.09 8.69
CA LEU A 210 -1.29 0.29 9.92
C LEU A 210 -1.26 -1.00 10.72
N TRP A 211 -0.08 -1.59 10.85
CA TRP A 211 0.15 -2.67 11.81
C TRP A 211 0.77 -2.10 13.08
N LYS A 212 0.30 -2.56 14.24
CA LYS A 212 0.83 -2.19 15.57
C LYS A 212 1.10 -3.42 16.39
N ARG A 213 2.09 -3.33 17.28
CA ARG A 213 2.36 -4.36 18.30
C ARG A 213 1.08 -4.69 19.05
N GLY A 214 0.83 -5.98 19.21
CA GLY A 214 -0.37 -6.51 19.86
C GLY A 214 -1.47 -6.89 18.87
N MET A 215 -1.39 -6.46 17.60
CA MET A 215 -2.16 -7.09 16.53
C MET A 215 -1.63 -8.49 16.28
N THR A 216 -2.50 -9.39 15.79
CA THR A 216 -2.09 -10.73 15.40
C THR A 216 -0.98 -10.63 14.36
N ARG A 217 0.02 -11.51 14.48
CA ARG A 217 1.05 -11.69 13.45
C ARG A 217 0.57 -12.59 12.31
N GLU A 218 -0.68 -13.05 12.42
CA GLU A 218 -1.36 -13.81 11.40
C GLU A 218 -1.70 -12.94 10.20
N GLU A 219 -2.07 -13.62 9.13
CA GLU A 219 -2.55 -13.04 7.88
C GLU A 219 -3.64 -12.00 8.14
N THR A 220 -3.34 -10.74 7.85
CA THR A 220 -4.33 -9.66 7.92
C THR A 220 -4.80 -9.33 6.52
N PHE A 221 -6.11 -9.36 6.33
CA PHE A 221 -6.75 -9.03 5.08
C PHE A 221 -7.00 -7.52 4.97
N VAL A 222 -6.60 -6.93 3.84
CA VAL A 222 -6.85 -5.53 3.51
C VAL A 222 -7.81 -5.46 2.34
N THR A 223 -8.98 -4.89 2.58
CA THR A 223 -10.00 -4.70 1.55
C THR A 223 -9.69 -3.49 0.66
N TRP A 224 -10.05 -3.60 -0.62
CA TRP A 224 -10.15 -2.45 -1.51
C TRP A 224 -11.34 -1.58 -1.13
N ASN A 225 -11.30 -0.30 -1.49
CA ASN A 225 -12.45 0.59 -1.30
C ASN A 225 -13.61 0.22 -2.23
N PHE A 226 -13.31 -0.37 -3.39
CA PHE A 226 -14.28 -0.94 -4.31
C PHE A 226 -13.70 -2.14 -5.07
N LEU A 227 -14.57 -2.99 -5.61
CA LEU A 227 -14.15 -4.19 -6.34
C LEU A 227 -13.59 -3.83 -7.72
N PHE A 228 -12.51 -4.50 -8.11
CA PHE A 228 -11.98 -4.41 -9.47
C PHE A 228 -12.69 -5.39 -10.41
N LEU A 229 -12.98 -4.92 -11.63
CA LEU A 229 -13.61 -5.73 -12.68
C LEU A 229 -12.69 -6.82 -13.24
N SER A 230 -11.38 -6.66 -13.08
CA SER A 230 -10.34 -7.63 -13.42
C SER A 230 -9.36 -7.75 -12.25
N GLU A 231 -8.45 -8.72 -12.30
CA GLU A 231 -7.41 -8.87 -11.29
C GLU A 231 -6.47 -7.64 -11.29
N PRO A 232 -6.37 -6.89 -10.19
CA PRO A 232 -5.50 -5.72 -10.14
C PRO A 232 -4.03 -6.13 -10.05
N GLN A 233 -3.16 -5.38 -10.70
CA GLN A 233 -1.76 -5.32 -10.29
C GLN A 233 -1.65 -4.57 -8.97
N PHE A 234 -0.68 -4.91 -8.14
CA PHE A 234 -0.55 -4.28 -6.83
C PHE A 234 0.90 -4.02 -6.41
N PHE A 235 1.09 -2.87 -5.77
CA PHE A 235 2.32 -2.41 -5.17
C PHE A 235 2.10 -2.20 -3.68
N VAL A 236 3.13 -2.47 -2.89
CA VAL A 236 3.16 -2.14 -1.47
C VAL A 236 4.60 -1.82 -1.05
N GLY A 237 4.75 -0.90 -0.12
CA GLY A 237 6.04 -0.58 0.50
C GLY A 237 5.87 0.08 1.86
N ILE A 238 6.96 0.11 2.63
CA ILE A 238 7.02 0.76 3.94
C ILE A 238 6.87 2.28 3.75
N ARG A 239 5.84 2.84 4.41
CA ARG A 239 5.61 4.28 4.53
C ARG A 239 6.08 4.84 5.86
N SER A 240 5.87 4.10 6.94
CA SER A 240 6.44 4.40 8.24
C SER A 240 6.86 3.13 8.96
N ILE A 241 7.84 3.25 9.85
CA ILE A 241 8.34 2.13 10.63
C ILE A 241 8.85 2.59 11.98
N ASN A 242 8.59 1.77 13.01
CA ASN A 242 9.05 1.93 14.37
C ASN A 242 9.53 0.57 14.88
N ILE A 243 10.83 0.35 14.83
CA ILE A 243 11.47 -0.88 15.31
C ILE A 243 12.49 -0.51 16.38
N SER A 244 12.61 -1.35 17.39
CA SER A 244 13.64 -1.27 18.42
C SER A 244 14.52 -2.52 18.45
N ASP A 245 15.70 -2.39 19.05
CA ASP A 245 16.72 -3.42 19.31
C ASP A 245 17.43 -4.01 18.08
N ASN A 246 16.66 -4.54 17.11
CA ASN A 246 17.20 -5.15 15.90
C ASN A 246 16.47 -4.63 14.66
N TRP A 247 17.18 -4.10 13.67
CA TRP A 247 16.60 -3.43 12.50
C TRP A 247 16.28 -4.42 11.40
N ARG A 248 15.36 -5.31 11.73
CA ARG A 248 14.85 -6.31 10.82
C ARG A 248 13.34 -6.23 10.77
N VAL A 249 12.79 -6.29 9.57
CA VAL A 249 11.36 -6.49 9.32
C VAL A 249 11.25 -7.34 8.07
N ASN A 250 10.42 -8.37 8.11
CA ASN A 250 10.05 -9.13 6.94
C ASN A 250 8.55 -8.98 6.74
N MET A 251 8.15 -8.31 5.67
CA MET A 251 6.75 -8.23 5.31
C MET A 251 6.51 -9.17 4.15
N ARG A 252 5.86 -10.28 4.45
CA ARG A 252 5.45 -11.24 3.44
C ARG A 252 4.10 -10.82 2.91
N ILE A 253 3.96 -10.80 1.59
CA ILE A 253 2.67 -10.57 0.95
C ILE A 253 2.33 -11.87 0.23
N PRO A 254 1.75 -12.85 0.96
CA PRO A 254 1.64 -14.23 0.49
C PRO A 254 0.79 -14.34 -0.77
N GLN A 255 -0.31 -13.59 -0.87
CA GLN A 255 -1.19 -13.70 -2.02
C GLN A 255 -2.13 -12.50 -2.15
N MET A 256 -2.51 -12.19 -3.39
CA MET A 256 -3.76 -11.49 -3.64
C MET A 256 -4.93 -12.44 -3.39
N ASP A 257 -6.03 -11.87 -2.92
CA ASP A 257 -7.29 -12.57 -2.80
C ASP A 257 -7.79 -13.05 -4.17
N SER A 258 -8.18 -14.33 -4.27
CA SER A 258 -8.80 -14.88 -5.48
C SER A 258 -10.13 -14.19 -5.82
N HIS A 259 -10.78 -13.55 -4.85
CA HIS A 259 -12.04 -12.83 -5.04
C HIS A 259 -11.88 -11.35 -5.42
N ARG A 260 -10.64 -10.87 -5.60
CA ARG A 260 -10.34 -9.48 -5.99
C ARG A 260 -10.91 -8.46 -4.99
N GLN A 261 -11.11 -8.85 -3.73
CA GLN A 261 -11.62 -7.95 -2.70
C GLN A 261 -10.51 -7.28 -1.91
N GLY A 262 -9.31 -7.86 -1.97
CA GLY A 262 -8.20 -7.38 -1.15
C GLY A 262 -6.89 -8.10 -1.41
N PHE A 263 -6.00 -7.93 -0.45
CA PHE A 263 -4.76 -8.68 -0.34
C PHE A 263 -4.50 -9.04 1.11
N THR A 264 -3.79 -10.14 1.31
CA THR A 264 -3.29 -10.52 2.62
C THR A 264 -1.86 -10.04 2.77
N PHE A 265 -1.52 -9.45 3.91
CA PHE A 265 -0.13 -9.25 4.29
C PHE A 265 0.13 -9.90 5.65
N MET A 266 1.39 -10.26 5.85
CA MET A 266 1.89 -10.84 7.10
C MET A 266 3.17 -10.09 7.48
N VAL A 267 3.26 -9.75 8.76
CA VAL A 267 4.45 -9.12 9.32
C VAL A 267 5.17 -10.15 10.16
N ASP A 268 6.36 -10.50 9.71
CA ASP A 268 7.22 -11.51 10.28
C ASP A 268 8.47 -10.84 10.88
N ASP A 269 8.67 -11.04 12.18
CA ASP A 269 9.79 -10.53 12.93
C ASP A 269 10.59 -11.69 13.54
N HIS A 270 11.63 -12.14 12.83
CA HIS A 270 12.48 -13.20 13.36
C HIS A 270 13.57 -12.67 14.29
N GLY A 271 13.77 -13.37 15.41
CA GLY A 271 14.83 -13.09 16.39
C GLY A 271 14.40 -12.07 17.45
N SER A 272 15.36 -11.29 17.95
CA SER A 272 15.15 -10.30 19.02
C SER A 272 14.56 -8.96 18.52
N VAL A 273 13.79 -8.98 17.44
CA VAL A 273 13.21 -7.77 16.85
C VAL A 273 12.03 -7.30 17.70
N VAL A 274 11.98 -5.99 17.95
CA VAL A 274 10.84 -5.34 18.56
C VAL A 274 10.20 -4.41 17.55
N LEU A 275 9.30 -4.95 16.72
CA LEU A 275 8.47 -4.12 15.84
C LEU A 275 7.29 -3.54 16.62
N GLU A 276 7.28 -2.22 16.79
CA GLU A 276 6.23 -1.50 17.51
C GLU A 276 5.10 -1.08 16.56
N GLU A 277 5.46 -0.60 15.37
CA GLU A 277 4.52 -0.09 14.38
C GLU A 277 5.13 -0.15 12.97
N VAL A 278 4.33 -0.49 11.97
CA VAL A 278 4.67 -0.27 10.55
C VAL A 278 3.42 0.20 9.81
N THR A 279 3.56 1.25 9.01
CA THR A 279 2.53 1.66 8.06
C THR A 279 2.97 1.29 6.66
N LEU A 280 2.11 0.58 5.94
CA LEU A 280 2.28 0.24 4.54
C LEU A 280 1.53 1.25 3.68
N GLN A 281 2.14 1.65 2.58
CA GLN A 281 1.46 2.28 1.47
C GLN A 281 1.18 1.22 0.42
N TRP A 282 -0.06 1.12 -0.06
CA TRP A 282 -0.42 0.23 -1.15
C TRP A 282 -1.02 1.01 -2.34
N VAL A 283 -0.85 0.46 -3.53
CA VAL A 283 -1.50 0.90 -4.78
C VAL A 283 -2.00 -0.36 -5.48
N ALA A 284 -3.25 -0.35 -5.93
CA ALA A 284 -3.86 -1.42 -6.71
C ALA A 284 -4.44 -0.83 -7.99
N THR A 285 -4.24 -1.47 -9.13
CA THR A 285 -4.69 -0.96 -10.43
C THR A 285 -4.95 -2.04 -11.46
N THR A 286 -6.00 -1.89 -12.27
CA THR A 286 -6.27 -2.75 -13.44
C THR A 286 -5.79 -2.11 -14.75
N SER A 287 -5.24 -0.90 -14.66
CA SER A 287 -4.80 -0.12 -15.81
C SER A 287 -3.57 -0.73 -16.47
N ASN A 288 -3.58 -0.81 -17.80
CA ASN A 288 -2.42 -1.28 -18.57
C ASN A 288 -1.27 -0.25 -18.63
N ARG A 289 -1.44 0.94 -18.03
CA ARG A 289 -0.39 1.97 -17.91
C ARG A 289 0.58 1.72 -16.77
N PHE A 290 0.24 0.79 -15.89
CA PHE A 290 1.05 0.47 -14.73
C PHE A 290 1.71 -0.90 -14.90
N ARG A 291 2.88 -1.08 -14.28
CA ARG A 291 3.53 -2.38 -14.12
C ARG A 291 4.01 -2.50 -12.69
N THR A 292 3.83 -3.66 -12.08
CA THR A 292 4.36 -3.93 -10.74
C THR A 292 5.26 -5.14 -10.79
N GLY A 293 6.19 -5.20 -9.85
CA GLY A 293 7.02 -6.38 -9.64
C GLY A 293 7.83 -6.28 -8.36
N THR A 294 8.69 -7.26 -8.16
CA THR A 294 9.53 -7.40 -6.96
C THR A 294 11.00 -7.31 -7.32
N PHE A 295 11.82 -6.98 -6.32
CA PHE A 295 13.27 -7.09 -6.40
C PHE A 295 13.80 -7.54 -5.04
N ALA A 296 14.95 -8.21 -5.05
CA ALA A 296 15.62 -8.66 -3.85
C ALA A 296 17.14 -8.59 -4.04
N VAL A 297 17.84 -8.19 -2.98
CA VAL A 297 19.28 -8.39 -2.89
C VAL A 297 19.53 -9.84 -2.48
N PRO A 298 20.28 -10.65 -3.24
CA PRO A 298 20.54 -12.04 -2.89
C PRO A 298 21.16 -12.18 -1.49
N ASN A 299 20.59 -13.06 -0.67
CA ASN A 299 20.98 -13.31 0.74
C ASN A 299 22.40 -13.90 0.93
N THR A 300 23.19 -14.03 -0.14
CA THR A 300 24.49 -14.72 -0.12
C THR A 300 25.67 -13.78 0.10
N VAL A 301 25.46 -12.46 0.06
CA VAL A 301 26.54 -11.48 0.23
C VAL A 301 26.07 -10.38 1.16
N THR A 302 26.75 -10.20 2.30
CA THR A 302 26.61 -8.96 3.08
C THR A 302 26.93 -7.79 2.16
N LEU A 303 25.92 -6.98 1.85
CA LEU A 303 26.09 -5.92 0.87
C LEU A 303 26.92 -4.80 1.50
N GLN A 304 28.16 -4.65 1.03
CA GLN A 304 29.06 -3.54 1.37
C GLN A 304 29.40 -2.67 0.15
N ARG A 305 28.93 -3.08 -1.04
CA ARG A 305 29.09 -2.39 -2.31
C ARG A 305 27.72 -2.28 -2.98
N PRO A 306 27.47 -1.30 -3.84
CA PRO A 306 26.21 -1.22 -4.56
C PRO A 306 25.86 -2.51 -5.31
N ALA A 307 24.63 -2.99 -5.15
CA ALA A 307 24.04 -4.02 -6.01
C ALA A 307 23.23 -3.36 -7.12
N VAL A 308 23.30 -3.91 -8.32
CA VAL A 308 22.51 -3.47 -9.48
C VAL A 308 21.68 -4.64 -9.97
N ILE A 309 20.37 -4.49 -9.96
CA ILE A 309 19.39 -5.52 -10.32
C ILE A 309 18.71 -5.07 -11.62
N PRO A 310 18.97 -5.74 -12.76
CA PRO A 310 18.31 -5.39 -14.02
C PRO A 310 16.86 -5.84 -13.99
N ILE A 311 15.95 -4.96 -14.39
CA ILE A 311 14.52 -5.23 -14.52
C ILE A 311 14.12 -5.09 -15.98
N THR A 312 13.40 -6.11 -16.48
CA THR A 312 12.77 -6.11 -17.80
C THR A 312 11.27 -6.26 -17.64
N PHE A 313 10.50 -5.57 -18.47
CA PHE A 313 9.04 -5.60 -18.41
C PHE A 313 8.42 -5.41 -19.80
N ALA A 314 7.15 -5.81 -19.95
CA ALA A 314 6.40 -5.55 -21.17
C ALA A 314 6.28 -4.04 -21.39
N SER A 315 6.70 -3.57 -22.57
CA SER A 315 6.82 -2.15 -22.90
C SER A 315 5.59 -1.34 -22.46
N ILE A 316 5.85 -0.15 -21.92
CA ILE A 316 4.83 0.87 -21.69
C ILE A 316 4.94 1.88 -22.84
N ASP A 317 3.82 2.19 -23.48
CA ASP A 317 3.84 2.98 -24.72
C ASP A 317 4.38 4.41 -24.49
N ASN A 318 5.25 4.84 -25.42
CA ASN A 318 5.63 6.23 -25.71
C ASN A 318 6.02 7.15 -24.53
N SER A 319 6.59 6.61 -23.46
CA SER A 319 6.96 7.41 -22.29
C SER A 319 8.25 6.91 -21.64
N HIS A 320 8.99 7.84 -21.01
CA HIS A 320 9.93 7.51 -19.95
C HIS A 320 9.08 7.25 -18.70
N PRO A 321 8.81 5.99 -18.32
CA PRO A 321 7.96 5.72 -17.18
C PRO A 321 8.59 6.27 -15.91
N GLN A 322 7.76 6.75 -15.00
CA GLN A 322 8.17 7.02 -13.63
C GLN A 322 8.20 5.70 -12.87
N VAL A 323 9.15 5.59 -11.94
CA VAL A 323 9.32 4.39 -11.10
C VAL A 323 9.15 4.78 -9.64
N MET A 324 8.12 4.21 -9.02
CA MET A 324 7.97 4.22 -7.57
C MET A 324 8.59 2.95 -6.98
N LEU A 325 9.40 3.11 -5.94
CA LEU A 325 10.05 2.01 -5.21
C LEU A 325 9.50 1.92 -3.78
N GLY A 326 9.33 0.70 -3.28
CA GLY A 326 8.88 0.44 -1.93
C GLY A 326 9.68 -0.69 -1.32
N ILE A 327 10.37 -0.41 -0.22
CA ILE A 327 11.05 -1.47 0.55
C ILE A 327 9.99 -2.27 1.30
N THR A 328 10.09 -3.61 1.29
CA THR A 328 9.17 -4.51 2.01
C THR A 328 9.88 -5.39 3.04
N VAL A 329 11.16 -5.67 2.84
CA VAL A 329 12.00 -6.42 3.78
C VAL A 329 13.28 -5.63 4.01
N ILE A 330 13.67 -5.47 5.26
CA ILE A 330 15.01 -5.02 5.64
C ILE A 330 15.58 -5.95 6.69
N ASP A 331 16.85 -6.30 6.54
CA ASP A 331 17.65 -6.95 7.55
C ASP A 331 19.02 -6.24 7.57
N LEU A 332 19.21 -5.36 8.55
CA LEU A 332 20.37 -4.50 8.67
C LEU A 332 21.19 -4.84 9.91
N GLN A 333 22.50 -4.68 9.81
CA GLN A 333 23.36 -4.72 10.98
C GLN A 333 22.98 -3.61 11.98
N SER A 334 22.56 -4.01 13.18
CA SER A 334 22.06 -3.11 14.23
C SER A 334 23.14 -2.51 15.16
N SER A 335 24.42 -2.84 14.94
CA SER A 335 25.55 -2.32 15.74
C SER A 335 26.25 -1.10 15.15
N VAL A 336 25.79 -0.62 14.00
CA VAL A 336 26.27 0.56 13.27
C VAL A 336 25.07 1.33 12.74
N ASN A 337 25.24 2.55 12.19
CA ASN A 337 24.11 3.32 11.65
C ASN A 337 23.34 2.54 10.56
N ALA A 338 22.04 2.78 10.46
CA ALA A 338 21.16 2.17 9.47
C ALA A 338 21.26 2.98 8.19
N ARG A 339 21.79 2.39 7.11
CA ARG A 339 22.02 3.10 5.86
C ARG A 339 21.58 2.26 4.69
N VAL A 340 20.54 2.73 4.02
CA VAL A 340 19.99 2.09 2.84
C VAL A 340 19.61 3.18 1.86
N LYS A 341 19.87 2.93 0.59
CA LYS A 341 19.31 3.68 -0.52
C LYS A 341 18.94 2.71 -1.62
N VAL A 342 17.69 2.79 -2.09
CA VAL A 342 17.20 2.09 -3.27
C VAL A 342 16.84 3.15 -4.29
N SER A 343 17.31 3.00 -5.52
CA SER A 343 17.05 3.95 -6.60
C SER A 343 16.86 3.24 -7.93
N ALA A 344 16.09 3.85 -8.82
CA ALA A 344 15.94 3.40 -10.19
C ALA A 344 16.86 4.23 -11.10
N GLU A 345 17.62 3.57 -11.97
CA GLU A 345 18.52 4.21 -12.93
C GLU A 345 18.36 3.60 -14.32
N ASN A 346 18.80 4.32 -15.36
CA ASN A 346 18.75 3.88 -16.76
C ASN A 346 17.34 3.46 -17.22
N ILE A 347 16.33 4.25 -16.85
CA ILE A 347 14.93 3.95 -17.15
C ILE A 347 14.65 4.14 -18.64
N THR A 348 14.15 3.09 -19.28
CA THR A 348 13.66 3.06 -20.66
C THR A 348 12.20 2.60 -20.68
N ASN A 349 11.60 2.46 -21.86
CA ASN A 349 10.22 2.01 -21.99
C ASN A 349 10.00 0.52 -21.69
N ASN A 350 11.07 -0.28 -21.56
CA ASN A 350 10.98 -1.73 -21.33
C ASN A 350 12.03 -2.28 -20.34
N THR A 351 12.97 -1.45 -19.88
CA THR A 351 14.01 -1.84 -18.92
C THR A 351 14.39 -0.71 -17.97
N PHE A 352 14.89 -1.06 -16.78
CA PHE A 352 15.61 -0.16 -15.89
C PHE A 352 16.48 -0.98 -14.94
N ASN A 353 17.35 -0.32 -14.18
CA ASN A 353 18.12 -0.95 -13.12
C ASN A 353 17.63 -0.47 -11.76
N ILE A 354 17.52 -1.38 -10.81
CA ILE A 354 17.41 -1.04 -9.39
C ILE A 354 18.80 -1.09 -8.78
N ARG A 355 19.25 0.05 -8.26
CA ARG A 355 20.50 0.19 -7.53
C ARG A 355 20.20 0.21 -6.03
N VAL A 356 20.76 -0.75 -5.30
CA VAL A 356 20.70 -0.83 -3.84
C VAL A 356 22.07 -0.50 -3.28
N GLU A 357 22.14 0.47 -2.38
CA GLU A 357 23.39 0.97 -1.80
C GLU A 357 23.32 1.00 -0.28
N THR A 358 24.46 0.71 0.33
CA THR A 358 24.78 1.09 1.71
C THR A 358 26.15 1.76 1.70
N TRP A 359 26.52 2.42 2.80
CA TRP A 359 27.80 3.14 2.87
C TRP A 359 28.42 3.10 4.26
N ASN A 360 29.71 3.47 4.32
CA ASN A 360 30.53 3.42 5.52
C ASN A 360 30.55 2.00 6.12
N LYS A 361 30.45 1.85 7.44
CA LYS A 361 30.45 0.54 8.13
C LYS A 361 29.11 -0.19 8.12
N SER A 362 28.09 0.36 7.47
CA SER A 362 26.76 -0.24 7.42
C SER A 362 26.75 -1.48 6.52
N ALA A 363 25.88 -2.43 6.86
CA ALA A 363 25.78 -3.70 6.17
C ALA A 363 24.31 -4.09 6.03
N ILE A 364 23.94 -4.58 4.84
CA ILE A 364 22.63 -5.13 4.54
C ILE A 364 22.78 -6.66 4.45
N TRP A 365 22.07 -7.39 5.30
CA TRP A 365 22.01 -8.85 5.29
C TRP A 365 20.89 -9.37 4.38
N GLY A 366 19.81 -8.60 4.24
CA GLY A 366 18.69 -8.88 3.36
C GLY A 366 17.92 -7.61 3.05
N LEU A 367 17.51 -7.45 1.80
CA LEU A 367 16.64 -6.37 1.38
C LEU A 367 15.77 -6.84 0.22
N GLU A 368 14.47 -6.66 0.38
CA GLU A 368 13.49 -6.92 -0.68
C GLU A 368 12.57 -5.72 -0.81
N GLY A 369 12.00 -5.57 -1.98
CA GLY A 369 11.03 -4.52 -2.23
C GLY A 369 10.20 -4.79 -3.46
N ARG A 370 9.37 -3.80 -3.76
CA ARG A 370 8.52 -3.75 -4.94
C ARG A 370 8.77 -2.49 -5.72
N TYR A 371 8.49 -2.57 -7.01
CA TYR A 371 8.46 -1.42 -7.90
C TYR A 371 7.08 -1.27 -8.52
N LEU A 372 6.72 -0.04 -8.84
CA LEU A 372 5.55 0.36 -9.61
C LEU A 372 6.04 1.30 -10.72
N LEU A 373 5.91 0.89 -11.97
CA LEU A 373 6.09 1.77 -13.12
C LEU A 373 4.75 2.38 -13.52
N TYR A 374 4.76 3.64 -13.94
CA TYR A 374 3.60 4.34 -14.44
C TYR A 374 3.98 5.45 -15.42
N ALA A 375 3.06 5.83 -16.30
CA ALA A 375 3.26 6.79 -17.38
C ALA A 375 2.18 7.89 -17.39
#